data_AF-A0A520WXG6-F1
#
_entry.id   AF-A0A520WXG6-F1
#
_cell.length_a   1.000
_cell.length_b   1.000
_cell.length_c   1.000
_cell.angle_alpha   90.00
_cell.angle_beta   90.00
_cell.angle_gamma   90.00
#
_symmetry.space_group_name_H-M   'P 1'
#
loop_
_entity.id
_entity.type
_entity.pdbx_description
1 polymer ?
#
loop_
_entity_poly.entity_id
_entity_poly.type
_entity_poly.pdbx_seq_one_letter_code
_entity_poly.pdbx_strand_id
1 'polypeptide(L)'
;MVEGVFFTFDSAFEMWTFRVAVIALAAFLIGGVVLITRPQEEVIGHPKGLFLLFMAEMWERFSYYGMRALLIFYLIQHWMFAEEKAYVIYGAYTALVYIAPVVGGYLADQYIGQRKAVLFGAVLLTFGHFFMAFEGSGGQADPMINVFWLALALIIVG
;
A
#
# COMPACT_ATOMS: atom_id res chain seq x y z
N MET A 1 12.17 -23.72 22.34
CA MET A 1 10.71 -23.55 22.34
C MET A 1 10.42 -22.37 21.42
N VAL A 2 10.01 -22.66 20.18
CA VAL A 2 9.63 -21.63 19.20
C VAL A 2 8.12 -21.70 19.10
N GLU A 3 7.43 -21.01 20.01
CA GLU A 3 6.02 -20.70 19.88
C GLU A 3 5.93 -19.31 19.24
N GLY A 4 5.21 -19.18 18.12
CA GLY A 4 4.91 -17.86 17.54
C GLY A 4 4.94 -17.73 16.02
N VAL A 5 4.92 -18.81 15.23
CA VAL A 5 4.91 -18.71 13.75
C VAL A 5 3.51 -18.96 13.14
N PHE A 6 2.52 -19.32 13.94
CA PHE A 6 1.12 -19.43 13.50
C PHE A 6 0.24 -18.51 14.33
N PHE A 7 -0.64 -17.77 13.65
CA PHE A 7 -1.75 -17.06 14.27
C PHE A 7 -2.65 -18.13 14.93
N THR A 8 -2.50 -18.35 16.24
CA THR A 8 -3.35 -19.27 16.99
C THR A 8 -4.61 -18.52 17.40
N PHE A 9 -5.76 -19.02 16.96
CA PHE A 9 -7.05 -18.48 17.40
C PHE A 9 -7.43 -19.23 18.67
N ASP A 10 -7.31 -18.54 19.81
CA ASP A 10 -7.46 -19.14 21.13
C ASP A 10 -8.94 -19.23 21.55
N SER A 11 -9.81 -18.49 20.85
CA SER A 11 -11.25 -18.47 21.11
C SER A 11 -12.11 -18.79 19.88
N ALA A 12 -13.27 -19.40 20.13
CA ALA A 12 -14.28 -19.62 19.10
C ALA A 12 -14.77 -18.30 18.46
N PHE A 13 -14.73 -17.21 19.23
CA PHE A 13 -15.06 -15.87 18.74
C PHE A 13 -14.03 -15.40 17.69
N GLU A 14 -12.73 -15.49 17.97
CA GLU A 14 -11.69 -15.11 17.02
C GLU A 14 -11.72 -15.92 15.73
N MET A 15 -11.97 -17.22 15.84
CA MET A 15 -12.10 -18.08 14.66
C MET A 15 -13.33 -17.69 13.82
N TRP A 16 -14.44 -17.34 14.47
CA TRP A 16 -15.64 -16.87 13.79
C TRP A 16 -15.41 -15.51 13.11
N THR A 17 -14.81 -14.54 13.81
CA THR A 17 -14.52 -13.21 13.24
C THR A 17 -13.56 -13.32 12.05
N PHE A 18 -12.52 -14.14 12.14
CA PHE A 18 -11.60 -14.40 11.04
C PHE A 18 -12.33 -14.97 9.81
N ARG A 19 -13.16 -16.01 10.00
CA ARG A 19 -13.93 -16.62 8.90
C ARG A 19 -14.87 -15.61 8.25
N VAL A 20 -15.58 -14.81 9.03
CA VAL A 20 -16.46 -13.75 8.52
C VAL A 20 -15.66 -12.73 7.70
N ALA A 21 -14.51 -12.28 8.20
CA ALA A 21 -13.65 -11.35 7.49
C ALA A 21 -13.15 -11.92 6.15
N VAL A 22 -12.69 -13.17 6.14
CA VAL A 22 -12.22 -13.85 4.92
C VAL A 22 -13.36 -14.00 3.91
N ILE A 23 -14.55 -14.43 4.35
CA ILE A 23 -15.71 -14.60 3.46
C ILE A 23 -16.15 -13.24 2.89
N ALA A 24 -16.21 -12.20 3.73
CA ALA A 24 -16.57 -10.85 3.30
C ALA A 24 -15.57 -10.31 2.27
N LEU A 25 -14.26 -10.48 2.52
CA LEU A 25 -13.22 -10.07 1.59
C LEU A 25 -13.28 -10.85 0.27
N ALA A 26 -13.46 -12.17 0.33
CA ALA A 26 -13.58 -13.00 -0.87
C ALA A 26 -14.82 -12.62 -1.70
N ALA A 27 -15.98 -12.42 -1.05
CA ALA A 27 -17.20 -11.99 -1.72
C ALA A 27 -17.03 -10.61 -2.37
N PHE A 28 -16.35 -9.69 -1.68
CA PHE A 28 -16.05 -8.36 -2.20
C PHE A 28 -15.14 -8.41 -3.43
N LEU A 29 -14.05 -9.18 -3.38
CA LEU A 29 -13.12 -9.36 -4.49
C LEU A 29 -13.78 -10.02 -5.71
N ILE A 30 -14.52 -11.10 -5.48
CA ILE A 30 -15.25 -11.81 -6.55
C ILE A 30 -16.30 -10.87 -7.16
N GLY A 31 -17.06 -10.15 -6.32
CA GLY A 31 -18.03 -9.16 -6.78
C GLY A 31 -17.36 -8.08 -7.64
N GLY A 32 -16.24 -7.52 -7.20
CA GLY A 32 -15.46 -6.54 -7.96
C GLY A 32 -15.02 -7.07 -9.32
N VAL A 33 -14.46 -8.28 -9.38
CA VAL A 33 -14.05 -8.91 -10.64
C VAL A 33 -15.25 -9.11 -11.57
N VAL A 34 -16.34 -9.69 -11.05
CA VAL A 34 -17.56 -9.93 -11.85
C VAL A 34 -18.12 -8.63 -12.43
N LEU A 35 -18.12 -7.54 -11.66
CA LEU A 35 -18.58 -6.24 -12.13
C LEU A 35 -17.69 -5.66 -13.24
N ILE A 36 -16.38 -5.85 -13.16
CA ILE A 36 -15.41 -5.32 -14.14
C ILE A 36 -15.38 -6.17 -15.43
N THR A 37 -15.55 -7.49 -15.33
CA THR A 37 -15.48 -8.41 -16.49
C THR A 37 -16.79 -8.54 -17.25
N ARG A 38 -17.85 -7.84 -16.82
CA ARG A 38 -19.15 -7.87 -17.48
C ARG A 38 -19.09 -7.29 -18.90
N PRO A 39 -19.82 -7.87 -19.87
CA PRO A 39 -19.85 -7.36 -21.23
C PRO A 39 -20.60 -6.02 -21.35
N GLN A 40 -21.47 -5.69 -20.38
CA GLN A 40 -22.21 -4.44 -20.35
C GLN A 40 -21.26 -3.23 -20.15
N GLU A 41 -21.57 -2.12 -20.83
CA GLU A 41 -20.76 -0.89 -20.72
C GLU A 41 -21.00 -0.17 -19.39
N GLU A 42 -22.15 -0.42 -18.77
CA GLU A 42 -22.58 0.22 -17.53
C GLU A 42 -22.77 -0.78 -16.39
N VAL A 43 -22.43 -0.32 -15.19
CA VAL A 43 -22.66 -0.99 -13.92
C VAL A 43 -23.42 0.00 -13.03
N ILE A 44 -24.64 -0.35 -12.61
CA ILE A 44 -25.47 0.51 -11.74
C ILE A 44 -25.61 1.94 -12.32
N GLY A 45 -25.81 2.07 -13.64
CA GLY A 45 -26.00 3.36 -14.31
C GLY A 45 -24.73 4.22 -14.47
N HIS A 46 -23.55 3.68 -14.17
CA HIS A 46 -22.26 4.35 -14.38
C HIS A 46 -21.35 3.56 -15.33
N PRO A 47 -20.43 4.22 -16.05
CA PRO A 47 -19.48 3.53 -16.92
C PRO A 47 -18.62 2.53 -16.15
N LYS A 48 -18.40 1.34 -16.71
CA LYS A 48 -17.58 0.28 -16.10
C LYS A 48 -16.16 0.71 -15.71
N GLY A 49 -15.58 1.67 -16.45
CA GLY A 49 -14.27 2.23 -16.16
C GLY A 49 -14.20 2.90 -14.78
N LEU A 50 -15.32 3.46 -14.30
CA LEU A 50 -15.39 4.05 -12.97
C LEU A 50 -15.20 2.99 -11.87
N PHE A 51 -15.78 1.80 -12.01
CA PHE A 51 -15.63 0.72 -11.04
C PHE A 51 -14.19 0.18 -11.01
N LEU A 52 -13.54 0.10 -12.18
CA LEU A 52 -12.12 -0.25 -12.25
C LEU A 52 -11.26 0.77 -11.51
N LEU A 53 -11.48 2.07 -11.76
CA LEU A 53 -10.75 3.15 -11.10
C LEU A 53 -11.04 3.19 -9.59
N PHE A 54 -12.28 2.96 -9.19
CA PHE A 54 -12.67 2.90 -7.78
C PHE A 54 -11.96 1.75 -7.05
N MET A 55 -11.91 0.55 -7.64
CA MET A 55 -11.15 -0.57 -7.06
C MET A 55 -9.66 -0.26 -6.97
N ALA A 56 -9.08 0.31 -8.04
CA ALA A 56 -7.66 0.66 -8.06
C ALA A 56 -7.31 1.72 -6.99
N GLU A 57 -8.11 2.78 -6.88
CA GLU A 57 -7.92 3.86 -5.91
C GLU A 57 -8.04 3.34 -4.48
N MET A 58 -9.08 2.56 -4.18
CA MET A 58 -9.29 2.02 -2.85
C MET A 58 -8.13 1.15 -2.37
N TRP A 59 -7.57 0.31 -3.26
CA TRP A 59 -6.40 -0.51 -2.91
C TRP A 59 -5.14 0.31 -2.70
N GLU A 60 -4.95 1.36 -3.49
CA GLU A 60 -3.86 2.31 -3.28
C GLU A 60 -4.00 2.99 -1.91
N ARG A 61 -5.19 3.52 -1.57
CA ARG A 61 -5.44 4.16 -0.28
C ARG A 61 -5.32 3.20 0.90
N PHE A 62 -5.82 1.97 0.77
CA PHE A 62 -5.65 0.94 1.78
C PHE A 62 -4.16 0.70 2.06
N SER A 63 -3.36 0.54 1.01
CA SER A 63 -1.91 0.32 1.13
C SER A 63 -1.19 1.54 1.74
N TYR A 64 -1.54 2.74 1.30
CA TYR A 64 -0.95 3.98 1.78
C TYR A 64 -1.23 4.23 3.26
N TYR A 65 -2.51 4.20 3.68
CA TYR A 65 -2.86 4.43 5.07
C TYR A 65 -2.37 3.32 6.00
N GLY A 66 -2.39 2.06 5.54
CA GLY A 66 -1.85 0.92 6.29
C GLY A 66 -0.37 1.06 6.56
N MET A 67 0.44 1.33 5.53
CA MET A 67 1.88 1.54 5.69
C MET A 67 2.17 2.78 6.53
N ARG A 68 1.47 3.90 6.29
CA ARG A 68 1.65 5.15 7.05
C ARG A 68 1.37 4.95 8.54
N ALA A 69 0.35 4.18 8.91
CA ALA A 69 0.03 3.90 10.30
C ALA A 69 1.16 3.14 11.02
N LEU A 70 1.86 2.24 10.32
CA LEU A 70 2.94 1.42 10.87
C LEU A 70 4.32 2.08 10.76
N LEU A 71 4.52 2.98 9.80
CA LEU A 71 5.81 3.58 9.46
C LEU A 71 6.51 4.24 10.66
N ILE A 72 5.76 5.00 11.46
CA ILE A 72 6.34 5.68 12.63
C ILE A 72 6.85 4.69 13.67
N PHE A 73 6.09 3.62 13.95
CA PHE A 73 6.50 2.56 14.86
C PHE A 73 7.71 1.82 14.31
N TYR A 74 7.74 1.56 13.00
CA TYR A 74 8.85 0.89 12.35
C TYR A 74 10.15 1.70 12.42
N LEU A 75 10.08 3.02 12.22
CA LEU A 75 11.24 3.91 12.36
C LEU A 75 11.79 3.92 13.80
N ILE A 76 10.92 3.96 14.80
CA ILE A 76 11.32 4.05 16.21
C ILE A 76 11.79 2.70 16.74
N GLN A 77 11.01 1.64 16.53
CA GLN A 77 11.20 0.34 17.18
C GLN A 77 12.16 -0.57 16.42
N HIS A 78 12.12 -0.58 15.09
CA HIS A 78 12.98 -1.45 14.28
C HIS A 78 14.27 -0.76 13.86
N TRP A 79 14.17 0.45 13.32
CA TRP A 79 15.35 1.22 12.88
C TRP A 79 16.03 2.02 13.98
N MET A 80 15.49 2.03 15.20
CA MET A 80 16.08 2.69 16.36
C MET A 80 16.34 4.19 16.14
N PHE A 81 15.47 4.88 15.39
CA PHE A 81 15.50 6.34 15.31
C PHE A 81 14.98 6.95 16.61
N ALA A 82 15.59 8.06 17.03
CA ALA A 82 15.00 8.91 18.06
C ALA A 82 13.64 9.44 17.57
N GLU A 83 12.65 9.55 18.46
CA GLU A 83 11.28 9.94 18.10
C GLU A 83 11.24 11.23 17.28
N GLU A 84 11.98 12.26 17.71
CA GLU A 84 12.08 13.54 17.00
C GLU A 84 12.50 13.35 15.54
N LYS A 85 13.55 12.55 15.29
CA LYS A 85 14.00 12.26 13.93
C LYS A 85 12.98 11.44 13.15
N ALA A 86 12.34 10.47 13.79
CA ALA A 86 11.32 9.64 13.16
C ALA A 86 10.11 10.47 12.70
N TYR A 87 9.66 11.43 13.51
CA TYR A 87 8.60 12.37 13.12
C TYR A 87 9.01 13.29 11.97
N VAL A 88 10.26 13.75 11.93
CA VAL A 88 10.78 14.53 10.80
C VAL A 88 10.76 13.71 9.51
N ILE A 89 11.24 12.46 9.55
CA ILE A 89 11.22 11.54 8.40
C ILE A 89 9.79 11.28 7.95
N TYR A 90 8.88 10.98 8.88
CA TYR A 90 7.47 10.74 8.60
C TYR A 90 6.78 11.96 7.96
N GLY A 91 7.07 13.16 8.46
CA GLY A 91 6.57 14.42 7.92
C GLY A 91 7.10 14.69 6.51
N ALA A 92 8.40 14.47 6.30
CA ALA A 92 9.04 14.59 4.99
C ALA A 92 8.46 13.61 3.97
N TYR A 93 8.31 12.33 4.35
CA TYR A 93 7.64 11.31 3.54
C TYR A 93 6.23 11.76 3.14
N THR A 94 5.42 12.18 4.12
CA THR A 94 4.05 12.64 3.86
C THR A 94 4.03 13.83 2.90
N ALA A 95 4.89 14.83 3.12
CA ALA A 95 4.97 15.99 2.24
C ALA A 95 5.36 15.62 0.80
N LEU A 96 6.33 14.72 0.62
CA LEU A 96 6.76 14.27 -0.69
C LEU A 96 5.66 13.50 -1.43
N VAL A 97 4.89 12.64 -0.75
CA VAL A 97 3.74 11.96 -1.35
C VAL A 97 2.66 12.92 -1.83
N TYR A 98 2.51 14.10 -1.20
CA TYR A 98 1.58 15.12 -1.69
C TYR A 98 2.14 15.96 -2.84
N ILE A 99 3.46 16.11 -2.93
CA ILE A 99 4.13 16.93 -3.97
C ILE A 99 4.36 16.11 -5.25
N ALA A 100 4.80 14.86 -5.13
CA ALA A 100 5.15 14.00 -6.26
C ALA A 100 4.01 13.85 -7.30
N PRO A 101 2.72 13.71 -6.92
CA PRO A 101 1.62 13.64 -7.88
C PRO A 101 1.44 14.91 -8.72
N VAL A 102 1.82 16.08 -8.21
CA VAL A 102 1.77 17.33 -8.98
C VAL A 102 2.77 17.26 -10.14
N VAL A 103 3.97 16.78 -9.86
CA VAL A 103 5.01 16.57 -10.87
C VAL A 103 4.62 15.44 -11.82
N GLY A 104 4.11 14.34 -11.28
CA GLY A 104 3.64 13.18 -12.05
C GLY A 104 2.48 13.54 -13.00
N GLY A 105 1.52 14.35 -12.53
CA GLY A 105 0.40 14.86 -13.34
C GLY A 105 0.87 15.72 -14.49
N TYR A 106 1.79 16.66 -14.23
CA TYR A 106 2.42 17.47 -15.27
C TYR A 106 3.12 16.59 -16.34
N LEU A 107 3.87 15.57 -15.92
CA LEU A 107 4.53 14.63 -16.84
C LEU A 107 3.53 13.77 -17.63
N ALA A 108 2.43 13.38 -16.99
CA ALA A 108 1.37 12.61 -17.62
C ALA A 108 0.62 13.43 -18.69
N ASP A 109 0.39 14.71 -18.45
CA ASP A 109 -0.28 15.60 -19.39
C ASP A 109 0.58 15.92 -20.62
N GLN A 110 1.89 16.09 -20.44
CA GLN A 110 2.76 16.59 -21.51
C GLN A 110 3.48 15.49 -22.29
N TYR A 111 3.83 14.36 -21.66
CA TYR A 111 4.77 13.41 -22.26
C TYR A 111 4.27 11.96 -22.29
N ILE A 112 3.68 11.47 -21.19
CA ILE A 112 3.48 10.03 -20.99
C ILE A 112 2.05 9.58 -21.35
N GLY A 113 1.06 10.43 -21.04
CA GLY A 113 -0.36 10.09 -21.08
C GLY A 113 -0.84 9.44 -19.78
N GLN A 114 -2.05 9.82 -19.36
CA GLN A 114 -2.66 9.48 -18.08
C GLN A 114 -2.67 7.96 -17.78
N ARG A 115 -3.13 7.14 -18.71
CA ARG A 115 -3.22 5.68 -18.51
C ARG A 115 -1.86 5.02 -18.26
N LYS A 116 -0.81 5.46 -18.96
CA LYS A 116 0.55 4.90 -18.81
C LYS A 116 1.20 5.40 -17.52
N ALA A 117 0.97 6.66 -17.16
CA ALA A 117 1.45 7.23 -15.90
C ALA A 117 0.87 6.47 -14.69
N VAL A 118 -0.46 6.21 -14.68
CA VAL A 118 -1.11 5.42 -13.61
C VAL A 118 -0.55 4.00 -13.53
N LEU A 119 -0.34 3.33 -14.68
CA LEU A 119 0.21 1.98 -14.69
C LEU A 119 1.66 1.95 -14.17
N PHE A 120 2.47 2.93 -14.58
CA PHE A 120 3.85 3.05 -14.11
C PHE A 120 3.89 3.28 -12.59
N GLY A 121 3.05 4.19 -12.10
CA GLY A 121 2.92 4.46 -10.66
C GLY A 121 2.54 3.21 -9.86
N ALA A 122 1.51 2.48 -10.31
CA ALA A 122 1.06 1.24 -9.69
C ALA A 122 2.17 0.16 -9.61
N VAL A 123 3.01 0.06 -10.64
CA VAL A 123 4.17 -0.87 -10.64
C VAL A 123 5.21 -0.44 -9.62
N LEU A 124 5.58 0.85 -9.56
CA LEU A 124 6.53 1.36 -8.58
C LEU A 124 6.01 1.18 -7.15
N LEU A 125 4.74 1.50 -6.90
CA LEU A 125 4.11 1.35 -5.59
C LEU A 125 4.11 -0.12 -5.14
N THR A 126 3.82 -1.05 -6.07
CA THR A 126 3.88 -2.49 -5.79
C THR A 126 5.30 -2.94 -5.40
N PHE A 127 6.33 -2.49 -6.14
CA PHE A 127 7.71 -2.80 -5.81
C PHE A 127 8.17 -2.16 -4.50
N GLY A 128 7.74 -0.93 -4.22
CA GLY A 128 8.02 -0.24 -2.97
C GLY A 128 7.49 -1.03 -1.78
N HIS A 129 6.21 -1.42 -1.81
CA HIS A 129 5.63 -2.25 -0.75
C HIS A 129 6.25 -3.66 -0.69
N PHE A 130 6.62 -4.24 -1.82
CA PHE A 130 7.36 -5.51 -1.83
C PHE A 130 8.71 -5.39 -1.12
N PHE A 131 9.46 -4.30 -1.35
CA PHE A 131 10.74 -4.09 -0.68
C PHE A 131 10.60 -3.79 0.81
N MET A 132 9.47 -3.24 1.27
CA MET A 132 9.19 -3.09 2.71
C MET A 132 9.16 -4.43 3.46
N ALA A 133 8.96 -5.56 2.77
CA ALA A 133 8.96 -6.89 3.40
C ALA A 133 10.36 -7.37 3.83
N PHE A 134 11.43 -6.68 3.41
CA PHE A 134 12.82 -7.03 3.77
C PHE A 134 13.32 -6.08 4.86
N GLU A 135 13.30 -6.54 6.11
CA GLU A 135 13.58 -5.69 7.28
C GLU A 135 14.98 -5.88 7.89
N GLY A 136 15.62 -7.03 7.69
CA GLY A 136 16.94 -7.31 8.26
C GLY A 136 16.92 -7.51 9.78
N SER A 137 18.06 -7.27 10.43
CA SER A 137 18.28 -7.46 11.86
C SER A 137 17.90 -6.25 12.73
N GLY A 138 17.56 -5.13 12.09
CA GLY A 138 17.18 -3.88 12.76
C GLY A 138 18.39 -3.02 13.16
N GLY A 139 18.10 -1.75 13.46
CA GLY A 139 19.10 -0.74 13.78
C GLY A 139 19.80 -0.12 12.57
N GLN A 140 20.33 1.09 12.75
CA GLN A 140 20.83 1.94 11.65
C GLN A 140 22.14 1.46 11.02
N ALA A 141 22.83 0.50 11.64
CA ALA A 141 24.06 -0.08 11.12
C ALA A 141 23.81 -1.19 10.09
N ASP A 142 22.58 -1.72 10.01
CA ASP A 142 22.21 -2.77 9.08
C ASP A 142 22.10 -2.21 7.65
N PRO A 143 22.78 -2.80 6.64
CA PRO A 143 22.69 -2.35 5.25
C PRO A 143 21.26 -2.44 4.66
N MET A 144 20.36 -3.23 5.26
CA MET A 144 18.96 -3.33 4.85
C MET A 144 18.20 -2.01 5.00
N ILE A 145 18.72 -1.04 5.78
CA ILE A 145 18.13 0.30 5.84
C ILE A 145 18.11 0.98 4.46
N ASN A 146 19.06 0.65 3.58
CA ASN A 146 19.07 1.17 2.20
C ASN A 146 17.91 0.61 1.37
N VAL A 147 17.53 -0.65 1.61
CA VAL A 147 16.36 -1.27 0.96
C VAL A 147 15.09 -0.58 1.46
N PHE A 148 15.01 -0.26 2.75
CA PHE A 148 13.92 0.54 3.30
C PHE A 148 13.82 1.94 2.68
N TRP A 149 14.94 2.65 2.52
CA TRP A 149 14.93 3.96 1.85
C TRP A 149 14.54 3.86 0.37
N LEU A 150 15.01 2.83 -0.33
CA LEU A 150 14.58 2.55 -1.70
C LEU A 150 13.07 2.28 -1.76
N ALA A 151 12.55 1.48 -0.83
CA ALA A 151 11.13 1.18 -0.73
C ALA A 151 10.29 2.45 -0.57
N LEU A 152 10.67 3.34 0.36
CA LEU A 152 9.99 4.62 0.56
C LEU A 152 10.07 5.51 -0.69
N ALA A 153 11.22 5.58 -1.36
CA ALA A 153 11.37 6.36 -2.57
C ALA A 153 10.45 5.85 -3.71
N LEU A 154 10.34 4.53 -3.86
CA LEU A 154 9.43 3.92 -4.84
C LEU A 154 7.96 4.19 -4.52
N ILE A 155 7.57 4.17 -3.24
CA ILE A 155 6.21 4.50 -2.81
C ILE A 155 5.90 5.99 -3.01
N ILE A 156 6.88 6.88 -2.81
CA ILE A 156 6.69 8.33 -3.02
C ILE A 156 6.48 8.64 -4.51
N VAL A 157 7.21 7.97 -5.39
CA VAL A 157 7.17 8.23 -6.84
C VAL A 157 6.02 7.49 -7.51
N GLY A 158 5.66 6.31 -7.00
CA GLY A 158 4.60 5.46 -7.51
C GLY A 158 3.21 5.99 -7.24
#